data_AF-A0A6V8KII1-F1
#
_entry.id   AF-A0A6V8KII1-F1
#
_cell.length_a   1.000
_cell.length_b   1.000
_cell.length_c   1.000
_cell.angle_alpha   90.00
_cell.angle_beta   90.00
_cell.angle_gamma   90.00
#
_symmetry.space_group_name_H-M   'P 1'
#
loop_
_entity.id
_entity.type
_entity.pdbx_description
1 polymer ?
#
loop_
_entity_poly.entity_id
_entity_poly.type
_entity_poly.pdbx_seq_one_letter_code
_entity_poly.pdbx_strand_id
1 'polypeptide(L)'
;MPESETDKISISTKDMKLSKTSVTGKAGLRLGTSALLATIFPFLDARANVEGTRGKERSTQEERGDVIELRPIKTPHRQLIQLALHYSANLPDRVCSIGADDYGPVLDAAYVTQLPRALVFFEVPAGLPIIPLAVEHANGKVVTLFDELAGGISKTVRTLPPTYPAEDDSNATREYWKWYSNNYKPIVAMNVLESGIGEGGLPRWVDYRLPMTEHESLHLSVRGRGRYETGIYAYSTVLRGHEHGLRVVGTLKRGPGLNILAIFEN
;
A
#
# COMPACT_ATOMS: atom_id res chain seq x y z
N MET A 1 -21.87 31.08 -20.94
CA MET A 1 -20.94 31.04 -19.79
C MET A 1 -19.59 30.60 -20.33
N PRO A 2 -18.49 31.28 -20.00
CA PRO A 2 -17.18 30.89 -20.52
C PRO A 2 -16.77 29.55 -19.91
N GLU A 3 -16.27 28.65 -20.76
CA GLU A 3 -15.60 27.42 -20.34
C GLU A 3 -14.43 27.81 -19.45
N SER A 4 -14.50 27.47 -18.16
CA SER A 4 -13.38 27.67 -17.25
C SER A 4 -12.18 26.87 -17.78
N GLU A 5 -11.07 27.55 -18.05
CA GLU A 5 -9.78 26.94 -18.34
C GLU A 5 -9.52 25.82 -17.32
N THR A 6 -9.65 24.58 -17.78
CA THR A 6 -9.29 23.41 -17.00
C THR A 6 -7.78 23.43 -16.82
N ASP A 7 -7.33 23.80 -15.62
CA ASP A 7 -5.93 23.83 -15.19
C ASP A 7 -5.18 22.59 -15.68
N LYS A 8 -4.33 22.77 -16.70
CA LYS A 8 -3.38 21.76 -17.13
C LYS A 8 -2.27 21.72 -16.09
N ILE A 9 -2.01 20.53 -15.55
CA ILE A 9 -0.84 20.31 -14.70
C ILE A 9 0.29 19.84 -15.62
N SER A 10 1.27 20.70 -15.83
CA SER A 10 2.51 20.40 -16.52
C SER A 10 3.61 20.21 -15.50
N ILE A 11 4.20 19.02 -15.46
CA ILE A 11 5.35 18.73 -14.59
C ILE A 11 6.55 18.55 -15.50
N SER A 12 7.55 19.41 -15.34
CA SER A 12 8.84 19.25 -15.99
C SER A 12 9.63 18.16 -15.27
N THR A 13 10.12 17.17 -16.00
CA THR A 13 11.02 16.15 -15.46
C THR A 13 12.33 16.73 -14.91
N LYS A 14 12.72 17.95 -15.34
CA LYS A 14 13.89 18.67 -14.81
C LYS A 14 13.69 19.19 -13.37
N ASP A 15 12.47 19.50 -12.98
CA ASP A 15 12.17 20.07 -11.66
C ASP A 15 12.12 18.98 -10.56
N MET A 16 12.18 17.71 -10.95
CA MET A 16 12.29 16.58 -10.03
C MET A 16 13.71 16.50 -9.47
N LYS A 17 14.03 17.33 -8.49
CA LYS A 17 15.34 17.32 -7.81
C LYS A 17 15.44 16.14 -6.86
N LEU A 18 16.14 15.10 -7.31
CA LEU A 18 16.56 13.93 -6.53
C LEU A 18 17.15 14.30 -5.16
N SER A 19 16.47 13.88 -4.10
CA SER A 19 17.16 13.61 -2.85
C SER A 19 17.81 12.23 -2.91
N LYS A 20 19.05 12.17 -2.43
CA LYS A 20 19.93 11.01 -2.40
C LYS A 20 19.60 10.03 -1.26
N THR A 21 18.37 10.01 -0.76
CA THR A 21 17.99 9.13 0.35
C THR A 21 17.56 7.76 -0.20
N SER A 22 18.60 6.97 -0.45
CA SER A 22 18.67 5.50 -0.48
C SER A 22 17.37 4.69 -0.38
N VAL A 23 17.04 3.98 -1.47
CA VAL A 23 16.42 2.66 -1.40
C VAL A 23 17.54 1.64 -1.56
N THR A 24 17.89 0.95 -0.48
CA THR A 24 18.97 -0.04 -0.43
C THR A 24 18.43 -1.43 -0.75
N GLY A 25 17.98 -1.64 -1.99
CA GLY A 25 17.78 -3.00 -2.49
C GLY A 25 19.13 -3.72 -2.64
N LYS A 26 19.17 -5.02 -2.29
CA LYS A 26 20.34 -5.88 -2.54
C LYS A 26 20.71 -5.77 -4.03
N ALA A 27 21.92 -5.27 -4.29
CA ALA A 27 22.37 -4.61 -5.53
C ALA A 27 21.86 -3.17 -5.66
N GLY A 28 22.72 -2.21 -5.28
CA GLY A 28 22.47 -0.76 -5.21
C GLY A 28 22.14 -0.09 -6.55
N LEU A 29 21.02 -0.48 -7.16
CA LEU A 29 20.44 0.15 -8.32
C LEU A 29 19.60 1.35 -7.88
N ARG A 30 20.15 2.53 -8.14
CA ARG A 30 19.49 3.82 -7.98
C ARG A 30 18.48 3.99 -9.12
N LEU A 31 17.22 3.64 -8.89
CA LEU A 31 16.16 3.86 -9.87
C LEU A 31 15.79 5.35 -9.88
N GLY A 32 15.82 5.98 -11.07
CA GLY A 32 15.32 7.34 -11.27
C GLY A 32 13.81 7.40 -11.07
N THR A 33 13.26 8.60 -10.82
CA THR A 33 11.82 8.81 -10.61
C THR A 33 10.98 8.38 -11.81
N SER A 34 11.46 8.56 -13.04
CA SER A 34 10.81 8.04 -14.25
C SER A 34 10.77 6.51 -14.27
N ALA A 35 11.84 5.84 -13.82
CA ALA A 35 11.89 4.38 -13.69
C ALA A 35 10.98 3.89 -12.56
N LEU A 36 10.93 4.59 -11.42
CA LEU A 36 10.02 4.30 -10.32
C LEU A 36 8.56 4.48 -10.76
N LEU A 37 8.24 5.59 -11.42
CA LEU A 37 6.90 5.86 -11.96
C LEU A 37 6.52 4.88 -13.08
N ALA A 38 7.47 4.46 -13.92
CA ALA A 38 7.25 3.41 -14.93
C ALA A 38 7.02 2.04 -14.29
N THR A 39 7.71 1.73 -13.18
CA THR A 39 7.50 0.49 -12.41
C THR A 39 6.13 0.50 -11.75
N ILE A 40 5.71 1.65 -11.21
CA ILE A 40 4.41 1.82 -10.54
C ILE A 40 3.26 1.88 -11.58
N PHE A 41 3.48 2.60 -12.68
CA PHE A 41 2.51 2.87 -13.74
C PHE A 41 3.12 2.56 -15.11
N PRO A 42 3.11 1.29 -15.56
CA PRO A 42 3.77 0.86 -16.80
C PRO A 42 3.31 1.60 -18.06
N PHE A 43 2.09 2.12 -18.06
CA PHE A 43 1.56 2.92 -19.16
C PHE A 43 2.26 4.28 -19.34
N LEU A 44 3.00 4.77 -18.34
CA LEU A 44 3.82 5.98 -18.46
C LEU A 44 5.05 5.72 -19.34
N ASP A 45 5.63 4.52 -19.25
CA ASP A 45 6.75 4.08 -20.11
C ASP A 45 6.30 3.95 -21.57
N ALA A 46 5.09 3.44 -21.79
CA ALA A 46 4.49 3.33 -23.12
C ALA A 46 4.25 4.70 -23.78
N ARG A 47 3.84 5.74 -23.02
CA ARG A 47 3.65 7.09 -23.59
C ARG A 47 4.97 7.81 -23.86
N ALA A 48 5.98 7.62 -23.01
CA ALA A 48 7.33 8.10 -23.27
C ALA A 48 7.93 7.49 -24.54
N ASN A 49 7.63 6.21 -24.83
CA ASN A 49 8.08 5.54 -26.04
C ASN A 49 7.23 5.84 -27.29
N VAL A 50 5.95 6.21 -27.15
CA VAL A 50 5.03 6.47 -28.28
C VAL A 50 5.14 7.90 -28.85
N GLU A 51 5.64 8.89 -28.09
CA GLU A 51 6.03 10.19 -28.67
C GLU A 51 7.33 10.12 -29.50
N GLY A 52 7.97 8.95 -29.57
CA GLY A 52 9.10 8.64 -30.44
C GLY A 52 8.76 8.47 -31.93
N THR A 53 7.71 9.12 -32.44
CA THR A 53 7.55 9.23 -33.90
C THR A 53 8.50 10.28 -34.41
N ARG A 54 9.64 9.77 -34.88
CA ARG A 54 10.85 10.43 -35.38
C ARG A 54 10.58 11.49 -36.47
N GLY A 55 10.12 12.67 -36.09
CA GLY A 55 10.23 13.90 -36.87
C GLY A 55 11.61 14.51 -36.68
N LYS A 56 12.56 14.20 -37.57
CA LYS A 56 13.87 14.88 -37.62
C LYS A 56 13.68 16.30 -38.15
N GLU A 57 13.41 17.26 -37.27
CA GLU A 57 13.80 18.64 -37.51
C GLU A 57 15.00 18.97 -36.61
N ARG A 58 16.14 19.18 -37.28
CA ARG A 58 17.38 19.67 -36.68
C ARG A 58 17.14 21.14 -36.31
N SER A 59 16.86 21.42 -35.04
CA SER A 59 17.14 22.72 -34.45
C SER A 59 18.01 22.55 -33.20
N THR A 60 19.20 23.11 -33.33
CA THR A 60 20.19 23.51 -32.31
C THR A 60 19.74 23.44 -30.85
N GLN A 61 20.35 22.50 -30.12
CA GLN A 61 20.99 22.69 -28.82
C GLN A 61 20.30 23.64 -27.81
N GLU A 62 19.24 23.15 -27.17
CA GLU A 62 18.91 23.51 -25.79
C GLU A 62 18.18 22.33 -25.14
N GLU A 63 18.59 22.02 -23.92
CA GLU A 63 18.16 20.91 -23.10
C GLU A 63 16.61 20.81 -22.97
N ARG A 64 15.94 19.98 -23.77
CA ARG A 64 14.52 19.67 -23.54
C ARG A 64 14.39 18.58 -22.49
N GLY A 65 13.88 18.93 -21.32
CA GLY A 65 13.32 17.95 -20.40
C GLY A 65 11.95 17.54 -20.88
N ASP A 66 11.61 16.26 -20.74
CA ASP A 66 10.29 15.76 -21.09
C ASP A 66 9.25 16.42 -20.16
N VAL A 67 8.20 16.99 -20.74
CA VAL A 67 7.11 17.62 -20.00
C VAL A 67 5.94 16.65 -19.97
N ILE A 68 5.54 16.22 -18.77
CA ILE A 68 4.35 15.37 -18.61
C ILE A 68 3.14 16.29 -18.48
N GLU A 69 2.31 16.34 -19.52
CA GLU A 69 1.02 17.04 -19.48
C GLU A 69 -0.11 16.11 -19.03
N LEU A 70 -0.74 16.43 -17.91
CA LEU A 70 -1.89 15.70 -17.41
C LEU A 70 -3.17 16.48 -17.68
N ARG A 71 -4.02 15.96 -18.58
CA ARG A 71 -5.41 16.43 -18.68
C ARG A 71 -6.14 16.16 -17.35
N PRO A 72 -7.00 17.09 -16.88
CA PRO A 72 -7.75 16.93 -15.66
C PRO A 72 -8.85 15.89 -15.87
N ILE A 73 -8.63 14.70 -15.30
CA ILE A 73 -9.61 13.62 -15.21
C ILE A 73 -9.87 13.42 -13.73
N LYS A 74 -11.13 13.59 -13.30
CA LYS A 74 -11.52 13.46 -11.89
C LYS A 74 -11.85 12.00 -11.54
N THR A 75 -10.87 11.11 -11.64
CA THR A 75 -11.00 9.73 -11.16
C THR A 75 -10.05 9.46 -9.99
N PRO A 76 -10.40 8.57 -9.04
CA PRO A 76 -9.50 8.24 -7.93
C PRO A 76 -8.12 7.76 -8.38
N HIS A 77 -8.08 6.96 -9.45
CA HIS A 77 -6.83 6.50 -10.06
C HIS A 77 -5.98 7.68 -10.58
N ARG A 78 -6.60 8.66 -11.24
CA ARG A 78 -5.88 9.86 -11.71
C ARG A 78 -5.38 10.72 -10.56
N GLN A 79 -6.18 10.88 -9.51
CA GLN A 79 -5.78 11.61 -8.30
C GLN A 79 -4.57 10.94 -7.64
N LEU A 80 -4.52 9.61 -7.61
CA LEU A 80 -3.35 8.88 -7.10
C LEU A 80 -2.10 9.14 -7.95
N ILE A 81 -2.23 9.11 -9.29
CA ILE A 81 -1.11 9.42 -10.19
C ILE A 81 -0.63 10.86 -9.97
N GLN A 82 -1.55 11.82 -9.87
CA GLN A 82 -1.20 13.22 -9.61
C GLN A 82 -0.50 13.39 -8.26
N LEU A 83 -0.98 12.70 -7.22
CA LEU A 83 -0.36 12.69 -5.90
C LEU A 83 1.06 12.11 -5.96
N ALA A 84 1.23 10.96 -6.63
CA ALA A 84 2.52 10.32 -6.81
C ALA A 84 3.51 11.24 -7.53
N LEU A 85 3.09 11.85 -8.65
CA LEU A 85 3.91 12.79 -9.40
C LEU A 85 4.26 14.04 -8.58
N HIS A 86 3.28 14.59 -7.85
CA HIS A 86 3.51 15.73 -6.97
C HIS A 86 4.55 15.41 -5.89
N TYR A 87 4.42 14.27 -5.23
CA TYR A 87 5.38 13.81 -4.23
C TYR A 87 6.77 13.57 -4.84
N SER A 88 6.86 12.89 -5.99
CA SER A 88 8.15 12.63 -6.63
C SER A 88 8.85 13.89 -7.12
N ALA A 89 8.10 14.93 -7.52
CA ALA A 89 8.68 16.19 -7.97
C ALA A 89 9.05 17.14 -6.83
N ASN A 90 8.21 17.24 -5.80
CA ASN A 90 8.33 18.27 -4.76
C ASN A 90 8.82 17.75 -3.41
N LEU A 91 8.64 16.45 -3.13
CA LEU A 91 8.92 15.80 -1.85
C LEU A 91 9.58 14.42 -2.05
N PRO A 92 10.68 14.32 -2.83
CA PRO A 92 11.23 13.02 -3.25
C PRO A 92 11.68 12.14 -2.07
N ASP A 93 12.19 12.74 -0.98
CA ASP A 93 12.57 12.05 0.27
C ASP A 93 11.38 11.36 0.93
N ARG A 94 10.17 11.79 0.62
CA ARG A 94 8.90 11.26 1.14
C ARG A 94 8.27 10.24 0.21
N VAL A 95 9.01 9.73 -0.77
CA VAL A 95 8.56 8.63 -1.64
C VAL A 95 9.45 7.42 -1.42
N CYS A 96 8.83 6.28 -1.11
CA CYS A 96 9.55 5.02 -0.96
C CYS A 96 8.83 3.92 -1.75
N SER A 97 9.61 3.04 -2.38
CA SER A 97 9.12 1.80 -2.96
C SER A 97 9.78 0.63 -2.26
N ILE A 98 8.97 -0.34 -1.87
CA ILE A 98 9.35 -1.47 -1.03
C ILE A 98 8.95 -2.71 -1.79
N GLY A 99 9.96 -3.48 -2.21
CA GLY A 99 9.77 -4.75 -2.88
C GLY A 99 9.36 -5.85 -1.89
N ALA A 100 8.91 -6.98 -2.44
CA ALA A 100 8.47 -8.13 -1.66
C ALA A 100 9.58 -8.78 -0.80
N ASP A 101 10.86 -8.46 -1.06
CA ASP A 101 12.00 -9.07 -0.37
C ASP A 101 12.80 -8.08 0.51
N ASP A 102 12.39 -6.81 0.57
CA ASP A 102 13.13 -5.75 1.26
C ASP A 102 12.20 -4.81 2.03
N TYR A 103 11.80 -5.23 3.23
CA TYR A 103 10.86 -4.53 4.09
C TYR A 103 11.51 -3.47 4.99
N GLY A 104 12.83 -3.38 5.00
CA GLY A 104 13.61 -2.53 5.91
C GLY A 104 13.14 -1.07 6.00
N PRO A 105 12.81 -0.38 4.88
CA PRO A 105 12.47 1.04 4.92
C PRO A 105 11.19 1.40 5.70
N VAL A 106 10.17 0.54 5.71
CA VAL A 106 8.91 0.79 6.47
C VAL A 106 9.01 0.36 7.92
N LEU A 107 10.00 -0.47 8.24
CA LEU A 107 10.27 -0.98 9.58
C LEU A 107 11.31 -0.12 10.32
N ASP A 108 12.07 0.72 9.60
CA ASP A 108 12.99 1.69 10.19
C ASP A 108 12.24 2.79 10.96
N ALA A 109 12.27 2.69 12.29
CA ALA A 109 11.67 3.66 13.19
C ALA A 109 12.20 5.09 13.01
N ALA A 110 13.46 5.26 12.61
CA ALA A 110 14.03 6.58 12.35
C ALA A 110 13.41 7.20 11.09
N TYR A 111 13.29 6.43 10.01
CA TYR A 111 12.61 6.84 8.79
C TYR A 111 11.14 7.20 9.05
N VAL A 112 10.41 6.31 9.74
CA VAL A 112 8.99 6.50 10.10
C VAL A 112 8.76 7.75 10.94
N THR A 113 9.65 8.03 11.89
CA THR A 113 9.52 9.17 12.81
C THR A 113 9.85 10.50 12.14
N GLN A 114 10.88 10.52 11.28
CA GLN A 114 11.35 11.73 10.62
C GLN A 114 10.45 12.17 9.44
N LEU A 115 9.78 11.22 8.79
CA LEU A 115 8.99 11.46 7.58
C LEU A 115 7.53 11.03 7.74
N PRO A 116 6.76 11.64 8.66
CA PRO A 116 5.35 11.34 8.78
C PRO A 116 4.66 11.63 7.44
N ARG A 117 3.81 10.69 7.00
CA ARG A 117 3.07 10.75 5.72
C ARG A 117 3.93 10.64 4.46
N ALA A 118 5.06 9.92 4.53
CA ALA A 118 5.71 9.42 3.32
C ALA A 118 4.73 8.59 2.48
N LEU A 119 4.76 8.78 1.16
CA LEU A 119 4.03 7.98 0.19
C LEU A 119 4.82 6.70 -0.08
N VAL A 120 4.22 5.56 0.24
CA VAL A 120 4.84 4.25 0.16
C VAL A 120 4.13 3.42 -0.89
N PHE A 121 4.91 2.86 -1.81
CA PHE A 121 4.52 1.79 -2.72
C PHE A 121 5.09 0.50 -2.15
N PHE A 122 4.22 -0.44 -1.82
CA PHE A 122 4.60 -1.64 -1.08
C PHE A 122 4.05 -2.88 -1.78
N GLU A 123 4.94 -3.81 -2.12
CA GLU A 123 4.61 -5.09 -2.72
C GLU A 123 4.40 -6.14 -1.63
N VAL A 124 3.16 -6.64 -1.55
CA VAL A 124 2.78 -7.80 -0.75
C VAL A 124 2.97 -9.05 -1.63
N PRO A 125 3.88 -9.97 -1.30
CA PRO A 125 4.01 -11.21 -2.06
C PRO A 125 2.81 -12.14 -1.86
N ALA A 126 2.58 -12.98 -2.88
CA ALA A 126 1.66 -14.11 -2.75
C ALA A 126 2.12 -15.05 -1.61
N GLY A 127 1.15 -15.63 -0.90
CA GLY A 127 1.35 -16.50 0.25
C GLY A 127 1.59 -15.76 1.57
N LEU A 128 1.72 -14.43 1.58
CA LEU A 128 1.87 -13.68 2.82
C LEU A 128 0.53 -13.64 3.57
N PRO A 129 0.48 -14.01 4.87
CA PRO A 129 -0.74 -13.88 5.66
C PRO A 129 -1.24 -12.43 5.74
N ILE A 130 -2.53 -12.23 5.48
CA ILE A 130 -3.21 -10.93 5.62
C ILE A 130 -4.24 -11.09 6.73
N ILE A 131 -3.84 -10.81 7.96
CA ILE A 131 -4.61 -11.14 9.16
C ILE A 131 -5.55 -9.98 9.49
N PRO A 132 -6.88 -10.13 9.35
CA PRO A 132 -7.81 -9.08 9.75
C PRO A 132 -7.84 -8.94 11.28
N LEU A 133 -7.79 -7.70 11.77
CA LEU A 133 -7.69 -7.37 13.20
C LEU A 133 -9.01 -6.86 13.75
N ALA A 134 -9.56 -5.85 13.10
CA ALA A 134 -10.76 -5.17 13.53
C ALA A 134 -11.45 -4.45 12.38
N VAL A 135 -12.74 -4.22 12.56
CA VAL A 135 -13.58 -3.42 11.68
C VAL A 135 -14.34 -2.38 12.50
N GLU A 136 -14.38 -1.12 12.03
CA GLU A 136 -15.35 -0.13 12.52
C GLU A 136 -16.49 -0.02 11.52
N HIS A 137 -17.72 -0.11 12.00
CA HIS A 137 -18.92 0.05 11.20
C HIS A 137 -19.36 1.51 11.09
N ALA A 138 -20.28 1.78 10.16
CA ALA A 138 -20.86 3.12 9.95
C ALA A 138 -21.47 3.75 11.22
N ASN A 139 -21.92 2.93 12.17
CA ASN A 139 -22.48 3.37 13.46
C ASN A 139 -21.40 3.65 14.54
N GLY A 140 -20.11 3.52 14.21
CA GLY A 140 -18.99 3.71 15.13
C GLY A 140 -18.67 2.52 16.03
N LYS A 141 -19.42 1.41 15.94
CA LYS A 141 -19.10 0.17 16.66
C LYS A 141 -17.82 -0.43 16.07
N VAL A 142 -16.87 -0.76 16.94
CA VAL A 142 -15.66 -1.51 16.60
C VAL A 142 -15.85 -2.97 17.00
N VAL A 143 -15.56 -3.89 16.06
CA VAL A 143 -15.57 -5.33 16.28
C VAL A 143 -14.16 -5.85 16.06
N THR A 144 -13.60 -6.51 17.08
CA THR A 144 -12.31 -7.21 17.01
C THR A 144 -12.52 -8.62 16.47
N LEU A 145 -11.64 -9.07 15.58
CA LEU A 145 -11.83 -10.31 14.82
C LEU A 145 -10.95 -11.48 15.31
N PHE A 146 -10.11 -11.24 16.31
CA PHE A 146 -9.10 -12.20 16.77
C PHE A 146 -9.68 -13.50 17.31
N ASP A 147 -10.64 -13.41 18.22
CA ASP A 147 -11.20 -14.59 18.89
C ASP A 147 -11.98 -15.47 17.90
N GLU A 148 -12.71 -14.83 16.97
CA GLU A 148 -13.43 -15.51 15.89
C GLU A 148 -12.46 -16.16 14.90
N LEU A 149 -11.38 -15.46 14.52
CA LEU A 149 -10.34 -15.99 13.66
C LEU A 149 -9.64 -17.18 14.31
N ALA A 150 -9.24 -17.06 15.56
CA ALA A 150 -8.66 -18.16 16.34
C ALA A 150 -9.63 -19.34 16.39
N GLY A 151 -10.89 -19.12 16.75
CA GLY A 151 -11.91 -20.16 16.78
C GLY A 151 -12.12 -20.85 15.43
N GLY A 152 -12.12 -20.10 14.33
CA GLY A 152 -12.21 -20.62 12.97
C GLY A 152 -11.01 -21.48 12.58
N ILE A 153 -9.79 -21.01 12.89
CA ILE A 153 -8.55 -21.75 12.64
C ILE A 153 -8.48 -23.03 13.49
N SER A 154 -8.76 -22.91 14.80
CA SER A 154 -8.71 -23.99 15.79
C SER A 154 -9.65 -25.15 15.48
N LYS A 155 -10.82 -24.89 14.87
CA LYS A 155 -11.70 -25.96 14.35
C LYS A 155 -11.00 -26.88 13.35
N THR A 156 -9.99 -26.37 12.66
CA THR A 156 -9.25 -27.15 11.66
C THR A 156 -7.94 -27.73 12.18
N VAL A 157 -7.15 -26.95 12.92
CA VAL A 157 -5.80 -27.37 13.38
C VAL A 157 -5.80 -27.99 14.79
N ARG A 158 -6.93 -27.93 15.51
CA ARG A 158 -7.12 -28.47 16.88
C ARG A 158 -6.11 -27.96 17.92
N THR A 159 -5.52 -26.80 17.68
CA THR A 159 -4.69 -26.06 18.64
C THR A 159 -5.31 -24.67 18.86
N LEU A 160 -5.02 -24.06 20.01
CA LEU A 160 -5.43 -22.68 20.33
C LEU A 160 -4.21 -21.76 20.24
N PRO A 161 -4.39 -20.46 19.94
CA PRO A 161 -3.29 -19.51 20.13
C PRO A 161 -2.87 -19.49 21.60
N PRO A 162 -1.60 -19.17 21.90
CA PRO A 162 -1.22 -18.85 23.26
C PRO A 162 -2.00 -17.61 23.75
N THR A 163 -2.04 -17.37 25.05
CA THR A 163 -2.68 -16.17 25.60
C THR A 163 -1.88 -14.93 25.21
N TYR A 164 -2.56 -13.87 24.77
CA TYR A 164 -1.90 -12.57 24.54
C TYR A 164 -1.30 -12.07 25.86
N PRO A 165 -0.03 -11.64 25.89
CA PRO A 165 0.61 -11.23 27.15
C PRO A 165 -0.05 -9.97 27.71
N ALA A 166 -0.24 -9.94 29.03
CA ALA A 166 -0.80 -8.79 29.74
C ALA A 166 0.22 -7.66 29.95
N GLU A 167 1.51 -8.01 30.00
CA GLU A 167 2.63 -7.09 30.08
C GLU A 167 3.32 -6.96 28.72
N ASP A 168 4.16 -5.93 28.55
CA ASP A 168 4.94 -5.71 27.33
C ASP A 168 6.08 -6.73 27.21
N ASP A 169 5.72 -8.00 27.01
CA ASP A 169 6.64 -9.09 26.70
C ASP A 169 6.69 -9.28 25.18
N SER A 170 7.79 -8.82 24.60
CA SER A 170 8.05 -8.92 23.16
C SER A 170 8.14 -10.37 22.67
N ASN A 171 8.62 -11.30 23.51
CA ASN A 171 8.75 -12.71 23.13
C ASN A 171 7.39 -13.40 23.12
N ALA A 172 6.58 -13.21 24.18
CA ALA A 172 5.23 -13.77 24.25
C ALA A 172 4.32 -13.18 23.16
N THR A 173 4.44 -11.88 22.89
CA THR A 173 3.71 -11.22 21.79
C THR A 173 4.10 -11.82 20.45
N ARG A 174 5.38 -12.10 20.24
CA ARG A 174 5.87 -12.75 19.02
C ARG A 174 5.33 -14.17 18.88
N GLU A 175 5.35 -14.98 19.93
CA GLU A 175 4.80 -16.34 19.89
C GLU A 175 3.30 -16.35 19.59
N TYR A 176 2.55 -15.40 20.16
CA TYR A 176 1.16 -15.18 19.85
C TYR A 176 0.92 -14.95 18.36
N TRP A 177 1.60 -13.98 17.75
CA TRP A 177 1.43 -13.69 16.33
C TRP A 177 1.97 -14.79 15.42
N LYS A 178 3.04 -15.47 15.83
CA LYS A 178 3.60 -16.61 15.10
C LYS A 178 2.60 -17.75 14.98
N TRP A 179 1.76 -17.99 15.99
CA TRP A 179 0.68 -18.97 15.89
C TRP A 179 -0.30 -18.63 14.76
N TYR A 180 -0.74 -17.36 14.64
CA TYR A 180 -1.65 -16.95 13.56
C TYR A 180 -0.98 -17.09 12.19
N SER A 181 0.28 -16.66 12.05
CA SER A 181 1.01 -16.80 10.79
C SER A 181 1.14 -18.26 10.35
N ASN A 182 1.50 -19.16 11.28
CA ASN A 182 1.73 -20.57 10.97
C ASN A 182 0.44 -21.34 10.66
N ASN A 183 -0.68 -20.92 11.24
CA ASN A 183 -1.96 -21.60 11.09
C ASN A 183 -2.95 -20.81 10.20
N TYR A 184 -2.46 -19.77 9.53
CA TYR A 184 -3.28 -18.89 8.71
C TYR A 184 -3.99 -19.65 7.59
N LYS A 185 -5.27 -19.34 7.40
CA LYS A 185 -6.07 -19.84 6.29
C LYS A 185 -6.85 -18.70 5.67
N PRO A 186 -6.59 -18.34 4.40
CA PRO A 186 -7.20 -17.16 3.79
C PRO A 186 -8.73 -17.25 3.73
N ILE A 187 -9.28 -18.44 3.46
CA ILE A 187 -10.74 -18.67 3.46
C ILE A 187 -11.35 -18.42 4.84
N VAL A 188 -10.68 -18.87 5.91
CA VAL A 188 -11.18 -18.65 7.28
C VAL A 188 -11.13 -17.17 7.63
N ALA A 189 -10.01 -16.50 7.32
CA ALA A 189 -9.85 -15.07 7.55
C ALA A 189 -10.88 -14.23 6.77
N MET A 190 -11.13 -14.59 5.51
CA MET A 190 -12.17 -13.97 4.68
C MET A 190 -13.55 -14.13 5.32
N ASN A 191 -13.96 -15.36 5.67
CA ASN A 191 -15.27 -15.63 6.24
C ASN A 191 -15.51 -14.91 7.58
N VAL A 192 -14.48 -14.84 8.43
CA VAL A 192 -14.54 -14.11 9.71
C VAL A 192 -14.72 -12.62 9.45
N LEU A 193 -13.98 -12.04 8.51
CA LEU A 193 -14.14 -10.63 8.16
C LEU A 193 -15.50 -10.34 7.53
N GLU A 194 -16.02 -11.21 6.65
CA GLU A 194 -17.36 -11.06 6.07
C GLU A 194 -18.45 -11.11 7.14
N SER A 195 -18.33 -12.04 8.09
CA SER A 195 -19.26 -12.17 9.21
C SER A 195 -19.20 -10.94 10.10
N GLY A 196 -18.00 -10.53 10.50
CA GLY A 196 -17.77 -9.33 11.31
C GLY A 196 -18.32 -8.07 10.65
N ILE A 197 -18.17 -7.90 9.33
CA ILE A 197 -18.78 -6.80 8.57
C ILE A 197 -20.31 -6.93 8.50
N GLY A 198 -20.81 -8.13 8.20
CA GLY A 198 -22.25 -8.40 8.00
C GLY A 198 -23.11 -8.09 9.22
N GLU A 199 -22.60 -8.30 10.43
CA GLU A 199 -23.33 -8.08 11.68
C GLU A 199 -23.54 -6.60 12.04
N GLY A 200 -22.69 -5.69 11.56
CA GLY A 200 -22.73 -4.26 11.93
C GLY A 200 -22.98 -3.30 10.78
N GLY A 201 -23.15 -3.80 9.54
CA GLY A 201 -23.38 -3.00 8.34
C GLY A 201 -22.08 -2.46 7.72
N LEU A 202 -22.21 -1.48 6.81
CA LEU A 202 -21.09 -1.01 5.98
C LEU A 202 -19.86 -0.63 6.81
N PRO A 203 -18.67 -1.16 6.47
CA PRO A 203 -17.43 -0.85 7.19
C PRO A 203 -16.93 0.55 6.82
N ARG A 204 -16.50 1.31 7.83
CA ARG A 204 -15.77 2.59 7.65
C ARG A 204 -14.29 2.33 7.46
N TRP A 205 -13.74 1.39 8.19
CA TRP A 205 -12.38 0.91 8.02
C TRP A 205 -12.21 -0.53 8.48
N VAL A 206 -11.20 -1.17 7.91
CA VAL A 206 -10.70 -2.48 8.34
C VAL A 206 -9.20 -2.39 8.51
N ASP A 207 -8.72 -2.92 9.63
CA ASP A 207 -7.32 -2.96 10.00
C ASP A 207 -6.79 -4.40 9.83
N TYR A 208 -5.60 -4.54 9.23
CA TYR A 208 -4.95 -5.83 8.93
C TYR A 208 -3.50 -5.85 9.41
N ARG A 209 -3.04 -6.99 9.91
CA ARG A 209 -1.62 -7.24 10.20
C ARG A 209 -1.01 -8.10 9.10
N LEU A 210 0.12 -7.65 8.59
CA LEU A 210 0.96 -8.41 7.66
C LEU A 210 2.25 -8.79 8.40
N PRO A 211 2.47 -10.07 8.72
CA PRO A 211 3.69 -10.55 9.36
C PRO A 211 4.81 -10.58 8.31
N MET A 212 5.61 -9.53 8.28
CA MET A 212 6.67 -9.32 7.28
C MET A 212 7.88 -10.22 7.55
N THR A 213 8.23 -10.35 8.83
CA THR A 213 9.30 -11.21 9.34
C THR A 213 8.81 -11.94 10.60
N GLU A 214 9.65 -12.77 11.21
CA GLU A 214 9.31 -13.39 12.50
C GLU A 214 9.15 -12.37 13.64
N HIS A 215 9.64 -11.14 13.47
CA HIS A 215 9.70 -10.14 14.54
C HIS A 215 8.89 -8.90 14.22
N GLU A 216 8.62 -8.64 12.94
CA GLU A 216 8.07 -7.38 12.49
C GLU A 216 6.82 -7.60 11.66
N SER A 217 5.89 -6.67 11.83
CA SER A 217 4.63 -6.67 11.10
C SER A 217 4.28 -5.28 10.63
N LEU A 218 3.67 -5.21 9.47
CA LEU A 218 3.09 -3.99 8.95
C LEU A 218 1.60 -3.96 9.25
N HIS A 219 1.13 -2.86 9.82
CA HIS A 219 -0.29 -2.62 10.03
C HIS A 219 -0.89 -1.88 8.82
N LEU A 220 -1.81 -2.49 8.09
CA LEU A 220 -2.56 -1.82 7.03
C LEU A 220 -3.91 -1.34 7.55
N SER A 221 -4.26 -0.10 7.23
CA SER A 221 -5.54 0.48 7.58
C SER A 221 -6.27 0.91 6.33
N VAL A 222 -7.26 0.10 5.92
CA VAL A 222 -8.04 0.31 4.71
C VAL A 222 -9.27 1.12 5.07
N ARG A 223 -9.39 2.32 4.49
CA ARG A 223 -10.50 3.25 4.75
C ARG A 223 -11.18 3.59 3.43
N GLY A 224 -12.23 2.84 3.09
CA GLY A 224 -12.99 3.12 1.87
C GLY A 224 -13.78 4.42 2.02
N ARG A 225 -13.48 5.43 1.21
CA ARG A 225 -14.29 6.64 1.12
C ARG A 225 -15.51 6.40 0.23
N GLY A 226 -16.60 5.92 0.82
CA GLY A 226 -17.85 5.68 0.10
C GLY A 226 -18.55 4.41 0.55
N ARG A 227 -19.46 3.91 -0.29
CA ARG A 227 -20.12 2.62 -0.08
C ARG A 227 -19.35 1.57 -0.87
N TYR A 228 -18.47 0.86 -0.19
CA TYR A 228 -17.77 -0.29 -0.75
C TYR A 228 -18.42 -1.56 -0.25
N GLU A 229 -18.55 -2.54 -1.14
CA GLU A 229 -19.07 -3.85 -0.80
C GLU A 229 -18.06 -4.60 0.08
N THR A 230 -18.59 -5.46 0.95
CA THR A 230 -17.81 -6.34 1.85
C THR A 230 -16.74 -7.13 1.10
N GLY A 231 -17.04 -7.58 -0.13
CA GLY A 231 -16.12 -8.35 -0.96
C GLY A 231 -14.81 -7.62 -1.29
N ILE A 232 -14.80 -6.29 -1.32
CA ILE A 232 -13.56 -5.51 -1.55
C ILE A 232 -12.61 -5.65 -0.35
N TYR A 233 -13.15 -5.64 0.87
CA TYR A 233 -12.37 -5.77 2.09
C TYR A 233 -12.00 -7.22 2.37
N ALA A 234 -12.94 -8.15 2.22
CA ALA A 234 -12.68 -9.56 2.52
C ALA A 234 -12.09 -10.30 1.33
N TYR A 235 -12.89 -10.59 0.31
CA TYR A 235 -12.47 -11.41 -0.82
C TYR A 235 -11.24 -10.85 -1.56
N SER A 236 -11.28 -9.58 -2.00
CA SER A 236 -10.20 -8.98 -2.79
C SER A 236 -8.93 -8.74 -1.97
N THR A 237 -9.04 -8.28 -0.73
CA THR A 237 -7.84 -7.95 0.07
C THR A 237 -7.25 -9.19 0.73
N VAL A 238 -8.07 -10.07 1.30
CA VAL A 238 -7.59 -11.22 2.09
C VAL A 238 -7.33 -12.45 1.23
N LEU A 239 -8.32 -12.91 0.47
CA LEU A 239 -8.20 -14.15 -0.29
C LEU A 239 -7.35 -13.94 -1.55
N ARG A 240 -7.78 -13.03 -2.44
CA ARG A 240 -7.05 -12.73 -3.68
C ARG A 240 -5.67 -12.16 -3.39
N GLY A 241 -5.55 -11.28 -2.40
CA GLY A 241 -4.27 -10.73 -1.99
C GLY A 241 -3.28 -11.76 -1.46
N HIS A 242 -3.76 -12.79 -0.75
CA HIS A 242 -2.91 -13.92 -0.37
C HIS A 242 -2.58 -14.81 -1.57
N GLU A 243 -3.51 -15.06 -2.49
CA GLU A 243 -3.27 -15.95 -3.65
C GLU A 243 -2.34 -15.34 -4.71
N HIS A 244 -2.44 -14.04 -4.96
CA HIS A 244 -1.76 -13.36 -6.07
C HIS A 244 -0.76 -12.31 -5.62
N GLY A 245 -0.78 -11.91 -4.35
CA GLY A 245 -0.06 -10.73 -3.88
C GLY A 245 -0.82 -9.44 -4.20
N LEU A 246 -0.33 -8.33 -3.64
CA LEU A 246 -0.93 -7.01 -3.81
C LEU A 246 0.14 -5.94 -3.96
N ARG A 247 -0.06 -4.98 -4.84
CA ARG A 247 0.60 -3.68 -4.77
C ARG A 247 -0.25 -2.71 -3.96
N VAL A 248 0.27 -2.33 -2.80
CA VAL A 248 -0.35 -1.39 -1.87
C VAL A 248 0.27 -0.01 -2.07
N VAL A 249 -0.57 1.02 -2.19
CA VAL A 249 -0.13 2.42 -2.14
C VAL A 249 -0.75 3.08 -0.92
N GLY A 250 0.09 3.62 -0.05
CA GLY A 250 -0.36 4.17 1.22
C GLY A 250 0.51 5.30 1.74
N THR A 251 0.06 5.92 2.83
CA THR A 251 0.85 6.91 3.57
C THR A 251 1.25 6.37 4.93
N LEU A 252 2.52 6.58 5.29
CA LEU A 252 3.08 6.12 6.56
C LEU A 252 2.45 6.85 7.75
N LYS A 253 1.99 6.07 8.74
CA LYS A 253 1.56 6.53 10.06
C LYS A 253 2.77 6.68 10.99
N ARG A 254 2.56 7.19 12.20
CA ARG A 254 3.53 6.99 13.29
C ARG A 254 3.51 5.50 13.67
N GLY A 255 4.69 4.86 13.71
CA GLY A 255 4.84 3.41 13.86
C GLY A 255 4.73 2.64 12.54
N PRO A 256 4.91 1.30 12.54
CA PRO A 256 4.92 0.46 11.34
C PRO A 256 3.49 0.26 10.81
N GLY A 257 2.90 1.33 10.27
CA GLY A 257 1.52 1.31 9.77
C GLY A 257 1.30 2.19 8.54
N LEU A 258 0.45 1.72 7.63
CA LEU A 258 0.06 2.43 6.42
C LEU A 258 -1.43 2.78 6.44
N ASN A 259 -1.76 4.04 6.11
CA ASN A 259 -3.09 4.38 5.63
C ASN A 259 -3.16 4.06 4.13
N ILE A 260 -4.03 3.14 3.75
CA ILE A 260 -4.12 2.68 2.36
C ILE A 260 -4.89 3.71 1.53
N LEU A 261 -4.30 4.10 0.40
CA LEU A 261 -4.91 4.95 -0.61
C LEU A 261 -5.41 4.13 -1.80
N ALA A 262 -4.68 3.08 -2.18
CA ALA A 262 -5.06 2.16 -3.24
C ALA A 262 -4.45 0.77 -3.03
N ILE A 263 -5.11 -0.22 -3.59
CA ILE A 263 -4.66 -1.61 -3.66
C ILE A 263 -4.83 -2.04 -5.12
N PHE A 264 -3.80 -2.70 -5.66
CA PHE A 264 -3.84 -3.36 -6.95
C PHE A 264 -3.47 -4.83 -6.73
N GLU A 265 -4.10 -5.72 -7.48
CA GLU A 265 -3.70 -7.12 -7.53
C GLU A 265 -2.51 -7.27 -8.49
N ASN A 266 -1.56 -8.14 -8.12
CA ASN A 266 -0.35 -8.38 -8.91
C ASN A 266 -0.53 -9.44 -10.01
#